data_AF-A0A967WLH3-F1
#
_entry.id   AF-A0A967WLH3-F1
#
_cell.length_a   1.000
_cell.length_b   1.000
_cell.length_c   1.000
_cell.angle_alpha   90.00
_cell.angle_beta   90.00
_cell.angle_gamma   90.00
#
_symmetry.space_group_name_H-M   'P 1'
#
loop_
_entity.id
_entity.type
_entity.pdbx_description
1 polymer ?
#
loop_
_entity_poly.entity_id
_entity_poly.type
_entity_poly.pdbx_seq_one_letter_code
_entity_poly.pdbx_strand_id
1 'polypeptide(L)'
;NYQFLTEIEGHRVRVRIYRDSYDDQSYARAYVWSDAELKWNLAASIPYPDMETLLMDAYVANGDDWRWYEQDEAALLEEVRWLLSSG
;
A
#
# COMPACT_ATOMS: atom_id res chain seq x y z
N ASN A 1 11.06 2.07 -1.91
CA ASN A 1 10.19 1.20 -2.74
C ASN A 1 9.84 -0.03 -1.91
N TYR A 2 8.69 0.00 -1.28
CA TYR A 2 8.22 -1.03 -0.36
C TYR A 2 7.13 -1.88 -1.01
N GLN A 3 7.18 -3.19 -0.81
CA GLN A 3 6.16 -4.12 -1.29
C GLN A 3 5.96 -5.24 -0.27
N PHE A 4 4.69 -5.47 0.06
CA PHE A 4 4.26 -6.53 0.96
C PHE A 4 3.21 -7.41 0.27
N LEU A 5 3.20 -8.70 0.61
CA LEU A 5 2.28 -9.71 0.10
C LEU A 5 1.68 -10.47 1.28
N THR A 6 0.36 -10.57 1.30
CA THR A 6 -0.38 -11.23 2.39
C THR A 6 -1.67 -11.87 1.87
N GLU A 7 -2.37 -12.56 2.76
CA GLU A 7 -3.70 -13.11 2.51
C GLU A 7 -4.69 -12.55 3.52
N ILE A 8 -5.83 -12.07 3.04
CA ILE A 8 -6.95 -11.58 3.86
C ILE A 8 -8.17 -12.37 3.40
N GLU A 9 -8.78 -13.13 4.33
CA GLU A 9 -10.06 -13.84 4.09
C GLU A 9 -10.01 -14.79 2.87
N GLY A 10 -8.84 -15.38 2.58
CA GLY A 10 -8.60 -16.25 1.42
C GLY A 10 -8.27 -15.50 0.12
N HIS A 11 -8.31 -14.16 0.12
CA HIS A 11 -7.90 -13.33 -1.00
C HIS A 11 -6.42 -12.95 -0.89
N ARG A 12 -5.68 -13.16 -1.98
CA ARG A 12 -4.28 -12.69 -2.09
C ARG A 12 -4.26 -11.17 -2.25
N VAL A 13 -3.53 -10.50 -1.36
CA VAL A 13 -3.39 -9.04 -1.31
C VAL A 13 -1.93 -8.64 -1.50
N ARG A 14 -1.71 -7.57 -2.27
CA ARG A 14 -0.39 -6.96 -2.49
C ARG A 14 -0.44 -5.47 -2.18
N VAL A 15 0.33 -5.04 -1.19
CA VAL A 15 0.56 -3.62 -0.90
C VAL A 15 1.82 -3.16 -1.63
N ARG A 16 1.78 -1.97 -2.21
CA ARG A 16 2.94 -1.30 -2.82
C ARG A 16 2.96 0.16 -2.37
N ILE A 17 4.04 0.56 -1.71
CA ILE A 17 4.24 1.94 -1.26
C ILE A 17 5.56 2.44 -1.83
N TYR A 18 5.50 3.54 -2.57
CA TYR A 18 6.63 4.16 -3.22
C TYR A 18 6.62 5.65 -2.91
N ARG A 19 7.78 6.16 -2.50
CA ARG A 19 8.06 7.57 -2.35
C ARG A 19 9.20 7.91 -3.28
N ASP A 20 9.05 9.03 -3.97
CA ASP A 20 10.09 9.68 -4.75
C ASP A 20 10.40 11.07 -4.18
N SER A 21 11.28 11.82 -4.84
CA SER A 21 11.42 13.27 -4.64
C SER A 21 10.34 14.08 -5.37
N TYR A 22 9.53 13.43 -6.21
CA TYR A 22 8.43 14.03 -6.97
C TYR A 22 7.06 13.49 -6.55
N ASP A 23 6.10 14.41 -6.40
CA ASP A 23 4.74 14.12 -5.96
C ASP A 23 4.01 13.14 -6.89
N ASP A 24 4.14 13.34 -8.21
CA ASP A 24 3.45 12.58 -9.25
C ASP A 24 3.93 11.13 -9.40
N GLN A 25 5.12 10.83 -8.87
CA GLN A 25 5.73 9.51 -8.91
C GLN A 25 5.46 8.69 -7.64
N SER A 26 5.04 9.33 -6.55
CA SER A 26 4.79 8.70 -5.25
C SER A 26 3.37 8.09 -5.17
N TYR A 27 3.22 6.96 -4.47
CA TYR A 27 1.93 6.29 -4.29
C TYR A 27 1.94 5.27 -3.14
N ALA A 28 0.80 5.10 -2.46
CA ALA A 28 0.50 3.96 -1.59
C ALA A 28 -0.77 3.27 -2.09
N ARG A 29 -0.68 1.99 -2.47
CA ARG A 29 -1.75 1.24 -3.15
C ARG A 29 -1.82 -0.22 -2.71
N ALA A 30 -3.02 -0.72 -2.46
CA ALA A 30 -3.29 -2.14 -2.25
C ALA A 30 -4.07 -2.74 -3.41
N TYR A 31 -3.69 -3.96 -3.77
CA TYR A 31 -4.26 -4.72 -4.87
C TYR A 31 -4.75 -6.08 -4.40
N VAL A 32 -5.90 -6.52 -4.90
CA VAL A 32 -6.42 -7.89 -4.70
C VAL A 32 -6.23 -8.67 -6.00
N TRP A 33 -5.80 -9.93 -5.90
CA TRP A 33 -5.73 -10.82 -7.05
C TRP A 33 -7.11 -11.35 -7.42
N SER A 34 -7.47 -11.27 -8.70
CA SER A 34 -8.66 -11.90 -9.29
C SER A 34 -8.25 -13.13 -10.07
N ASP A 35 -8.64 -14.31 -9.59
CA ASP A 35 -8.44 -15.57 -10.34
C ASP A 35 -9.38 -15.70 -11.56
N ALA A 36 -10.49 -14.95 -11.59
CA ALA A 36 -11.38 -14.89 -12.74
C ALA A 36 -10.77 -14.08 -13.91
N GLU A 37 -10.02 -13.03 -13.62
CA GLU A 37 -9.40 -12.15 -14.63
C GLU A 37 -7.88 -12.34 -14.77
N LEU A 38 -7.27 -13.19 -13.93
CA LEU A 38 -5.83 -13.48 -13.87
C LEU A 38 -4.95 -12.22 -13.76
N LYS A 39 -5.39 -11.24 -12.97
CA LYS A 39 -4.68 -9.97 -12.73
C LYS A 39 -4.84 -9.46 -11.30
N TRP A 40 -4.00 -8.50 -10.95
CA TRP A 40 -4.12 -7.67 -9.76
C TRP A 40 -5.04 -6.48 -10.05
N ASN A 41 -6.16 -6.37 -9.35
CA ASN A 41 -7.04 -5.20 -9.40
C ASN A 41 -6.70 -4.25 -8.24
N LEU A 42 -6.79 -2.94 -8.48
CA LEU A 42 -6.66 -1.94 -7.42
C LEU A 42 -7.87 -2.04 -6.48
N ALA A 43 -7.64 -2.19 -5.18
CA ALA A 43 -8.69 -2.26 -4.17
C ALA A 43 -8.74 -0.99 -3.31
N ALA A 44 -7.58 -0.51 -2.86
CA ALA A 44 -7.46 0.71 -2.07
C ALA A 44 -6.23 1.53 -2.47
N SER A 45 -6.27 2.83 -2.24
CA SER A 45 -5.14 3.74 -2.44
C SER A 45 -5.23 4.96 -1.54
N ILE A 46 -4.12 5.34 -0.92
CA ILE A 46 -4.01 6.59 -0.17
C ILE A 46 -3.61 7.70 -1.17
N PRO A 47 -4.33 8.83 -1.24
CA PRO A 47 -3.91 9.98 -2.05
C PRO A 47 -2.55 10.51 -1.59
N TYR A 48 -1.75 11.04 -2.53
CA TYR A 48 -0.42 11.58 -2.22
C TYR A 48 -0.34 12.45 -0.95
N PRO A 49 -1.15 13.52 -0.78
CA PRO A 49 -1.02 14.40 0.38
C PRO A 49 -1.34 13.74 1.73
N ASP A 50 -1.97 12.57 1.72
CA ASP A 50 -2.43 11.84 2.91
C ASP A 50 -1.50 10.65 3.26
N MET A 51 -0.41 10.45 2.51
CA MET A 51 0.57 9.37 2.75
C MET A 51 1.53 9.71 3.90
N GLU A 52 1.51 8.93 4.98
CA GLU A 52 2.41 9.08 6.14
C GLU A 52 3.88 8.84 5.74
N THR A 53 4.14 8.03 4.71
CA THR A 53 5.47 7.85 4.12
C THR A 53 6.12 9.17 3.66
N LEU A 54 5.37 10.27 3.43
CA LEU A 54 5.93 11.57 3.07
C LEU A 54 6.66 12.29 4.22
N LEU A 55 6.45 11.90 5.47
CA LEU A 55 7.13 12.51 6.61
C LEU A 55 8.59 12.05 6.75
N MET A 56 8.94 10.86 6.24
CA MET A 56 10.24 10.18 6.35
C MET A 56 11.49 10.92 5.78
N ASP A 57 11.35 12.05 5.08
CA ASP A 57 12.28 12.54 4.03
C ASP A 57 12.56 11.54 2.87
N ALA A 58 13.05 12.05 1.73
CA ALA A 58 13.35 11.27 0.52
C ALA A 58 14.81 10.73 0.45
N TYR A 59 15.73 11.25 1.28
CA TYR A 59 17.16 10.89 1.27
C TYR A 59 17.58 9.98 2.43
N VAL A 60 16.66 9.51 3.28
CA VAL A 60 16.98 8.54 4.34
C VAL A 60 17.51 7.26 3.71
N ALA A 61 18.83 7.07 3.84
CA ALA A 61 19.51 5.88 3.37
C ALA A 61 18.95 4.63 4.05
N ASN A 62 18.72 3.56 3.27
CA ASN A 62 18.10 2.30 3.71
C ASN A 62 18.61 1.86 5.10
N GLY A 63 17.77 2.00 6.13
CA GLY A 63 18.16 1.77 7.52
C GLY A 63 17.01 1.89 8.52
N ASP A 64 16.65 3.12 8.90
CA ASP A 64 16.23 3.35 10.29
C ASP A 64 14.75 3.70 10.55
N ASP A 65 13.89 3.92 9.54
CA ASP A 65 12.48 4.32 9.81
C ASP A 65 11.42 3.66 8.92
N TRP A 66 11.37 2.32 8.99
CA TRP A 66 10.35 1.47 8.35
C TRP A 66 8.91 1.76 8.80
N ARG A 67 8.73 2.40 9.96
CA ARG A 67 7.43 2.64 10.62
C ARG A 67 6.47 3.51 9.80
N TRP A 68 7.00 4.40 8.95
CA TRP A 68 6.16 5.23 8.08
C TRP A 68 5.46 4.40 7.00
N TYR A 69 6.13 3.35 6.48
CA TYR A 69 5.50 2.39 5.58
C TYR A 69 4.43 1.53 6.29
N GLU A 70 4.61 1.23 7.59
CA GLU A 70 3.64 0.43 8.35
C GLU A 70 2.31 1.14 8.56
N GLN A 71 2.29 2.48 8.68
CA GLN A 71 1.05 3.24 8.86
C GLN A 71 0.22 3.24 7.57
N ASP A 72 0.86 3.58 6.44
CA ASP A 72 0.25 3.50 5.11
C ASP A 72 -0.16 2.05 4.77
N GLU A 73 0.62 1.05 5.17
CA GLU A 73 0.25 -0.36 5.00
C GLU A 73 -0.97 -0.74 5.85
N ALA A 74 -0.98 -0.40 7.14
CA ALA A 74 -2.06 -0.76 8.06
C ALA A 74 -3.39 -0.15 7.59
N ALA A 75 -3.41 1.13 7.20
CA ALA A 75 -4.59 1.79 6.66
C ALA A 75 -5.08 1.11 5.36
N LEU A 76 -4.17 0.75 4.46
CA LEU A 76 -4.49 0.02 3.24
C LEU A 76 -5.04 -1.40 3.50
N LEU A 77 -4.51 -2.12 4.50
CA LEU A 77 -4.97 -3.45 4.87
C LEU A 77 -6.31 -3.43 5.62
N GLU A 78 -6.58 -2.38 6.40
CA GLU A 78 -7.87 -2.15 7.05
C GLU A 78 -8.97 -1.89 6.00
N GLU A 79 -8.73 -0.98 5.06
CA GLU A 79 -9.66 -0.69 3.96
C GLU A 79 -9.94 -1.94 3.10
N VAL A 80 -8.90 -2.72 2.77
CA VAL A 80 -9.08 -3.99 2.03
C VAL A 80 -9.90 -5.01 2.83
N ARG A 81 -9.71 -5.12 4.15
CA ARG A 81 -10.56 -5.97 5.00
C ARG A 81 -12.00 -5.49 5.02
N TRP A 82 -12.23 -4.18 5.14
CA TRP A 82 -13.58 -3.62 5.12
C TRP A 82 -14.30 -3.90 3.79
N LEU A 83 -13.61 -3.71 2.66
CA LEU A 83 -14.15 -4.00 1.32
C LEU A 83 -14.47 -5.48 1.09
N LEU A 84 -13.63 -6.40 1.58
CA LEU A 84 -13.86 -7.85 1.42
C LEU A 84 -14.96 -8.38 2.35
N SER A 85 -15.05 -7.86 3.57
CA SER A 85 -16.06 -8.26 4.57
C SER A 85 -17.44 -7.63 4.37
N SER A 86 -17.54 -6.56 3.56
CA SER A 86 -18.79 -5.83 3.27
C SER A 86 -19.36 -6.08 1.86
N GLY A 87 -18.77 -7.02 1.10
CA GLY A 87 -19.14 -7.37 -0.28
C GLY A 87 -20.16 -8.49 -0.44
#